data_AF-A0A6V8M0P8-F1
#
_entry.id   AF-A0A6V8M0P8-F1
#
_cell.length_a   1.000
_cell.length_b   1.000
_cell.length_c   1.000
_cell.angle_alpha   90.00
_cell.angle_beta   90.00
_cell.angle_gamma   90.00
#
_symmetry.space_group_name_H-M   'P 1'
#
loop_
_entity.id
_entity.type
_entity.pdbx_description
1 polymer ?
#
loop_
_entity_poly.entity_id
_entity_poly.type
_entity_poly.pdbx_seq_one_letter_code
_entity_poly.pdbx_strand_id
1 'polypeptide(L)'
;MHLHPSAQVHVVETLAYLLKMNHKVVITTHSPFILYVINNLIQAHIAYDGNPPEGEFSINPDHVAAYCMGADEPDIVDKDTKLLKLDEIDNVLDAIGREFYDLMNRDIRKHG
;
A
#
# COMPACT_ATOMS: atom_id res chain seq x y z
N MET A 1 -0.53 0.65 -13.35
CA MET A 1 0.26 -0.60 -13.46
C MET A 1 -0.71 -1.77 -13.32
N HIS A 2 -0.95 -2.53 -14.40
CA HIS A 2 -1.92 -3.65 -14.44
C HIS A 2 -1.18 -5.00 -14.36
N LEU A 3 -0.29 -5.16 -13.38
CA LEU A 3 0.41 -6.44 -13.15
C LEU A 3 -0.39 -7.32 -12.18
N HIS A 4 -0.19 -8.64 -12.27
CA HIS A 4 -0.72 -9.56 -11.26
C HIS A 4 -0.24 -9.13 -9.85
N PRO A 5 -1.05 -9.24 -8.78
CA PRO A 5 -0.68 -8.75 -7.44
C PRO A 5 0.68 -9.25 -6.96
N SER A 6 1.00 -10.53 -7.16
CA SER A 6 2.31 -11.08 -6.77
C SER A 6 3.49 -10.45 -7.54
N ALA A 7 3.29 -10.05 -8.80
CA ALA A 7 4.31 -9.36 -9.58
C ALA A 7 4.47 -7.90 -9.14
N GLN A 8 3.40 -7.27 -8.62
CA GLN A 8 3.50 -5.93 -8.04
C GLN A 8 4.33 -5.94 -6.75
N VAL A 9 4.20 -6.99 -5.91
CA VAL A 9 5.06 -7.19 -4.73
C VAL A 9 6.54 -7.25 -5.14
N HIS A 10 6.90 -8.07 -6.13
CA HIS A 10 8.28 -8.20 -6.61
C HIS A 10 8.85 -6.88 -7.15
N VAL A 11 8.01 -6.05 -7.79
CA VAL A 11 8.45 -4.72 -8.22
C VAL A 11 8.82 -3.87 -7.02
N VAL A 12 8.02 -3.86 -5.96
CA VAL A 12 8.34 -3.08 -4.75
C VAL A 12 9.59 -3.60 -4.05
N GLU A 13 9.80 -4.92 -4.00
CA GLU A 13 11.05 -5.51 -3.48
C GLU A 13 12.27 -5.06 -4.30
N THR A 14 12.14 -5.02 -5.63
CA THR A 14 13.18 -4.50 -6.53
C THR A 14 13.45 -3.01 -6.25
N LEU A 15 12.40 -2.21 -6.00
CA LEU A 15 12.56 -0.81 -5.60
C LEU A 15 13.26 -0.70 -4.24
N ALA A 16 12.92 -1.54 -3.27
CA ALA A 16 13.55 -1.56 -1.95
C ALA A 16 15.05 -1.90 -2.04
N TYR A 17 15.42 -2.82 -2.93
CA TYR A 17 16.81 -3.10 -3.25
C TYR A 17 17.55 -1.86 -3.80
N LEU A 18 16.93 -1.11 -4.71
CA LEU A 18 17.52 0.14 -5.24
C LEU A 18 17.69 1.20 -4.13
N LEU A 19 16.72 1.32 -3.23
CA LEU A 19 16.81 2.23 -2.08
C LEU A 19 17.98 1.85 -1.16
N LYS A 20 18.20 0.54 -0.90
CA LYS A 20 19.35 0.03 -0.12
C LYS A 20 20.69 0.37 -0.78
N MET A 21 20.73 0.47 -2.11
CA MET A 21 21.88 0.94 -2.88
C MET A 21 22.02 2.47 -2.91
N ASN A 22 21.26 3.18 -2.08
CA ASN A 22 21.28 4.64 -1.94
C ASN A 22 20.80 5.38 -3.20
N HIS A 23 19.91 4.76 -3.98
CA HIS A 23 19.21 5.41 -5.09
C HIS A 23 17.92 6.10 -4.62
N LYS A 24 17.54 7.18 -5.32
CA LYS A 24 16.23 7.81 -5.14
C LYS A 24 15.24 7.21 -6.15
N VAL A 25 14.09 6.75 -5.66
CA VAL A 25 13.02 6.18 -6.47
C VAL A 25 11.81 7.11 -6.43
N VAL A 26 11.22 7.35 -7.60
CA VAL A 26 9.93 8.05 -7.73
C VAL A 26 9.03 7.17 -8.57
N ILE A 27 7.83 6.86 -8.06
CA ILE A 27 6.82 6.08 -8.76
C ILE A 27 5.48 6.77 -8.71
N THR A 28 4.66 6.53 -9.72
CA THR A 28 3.23 6.88 -9.71
C THR A 28 2.43 5.58 -9.76
N THR A 29 1.47 5.42 -8.87
CA THR A 29 0.67 4.19 -8.79
C THR A 29 -0.77 4.48 -8.42
N HIS A 30 -1.68 3.70 -8.99
CA HIS A 30 -3.06 3.54 -8.52
C HIS A 30 -3.27 2.16 -7.87
N SER A 31 -2.19 1.38 -7.71
CA SER A 31 -2.29 0.05 -7.12
C SER A 31 -2.32 0.15 -5.60
N PRO A 32 -3.39 -0.34 -4.95
CA PRO A 32 -3.43 -0.45 -3.50
C PRO A 32 -2.35 -1.39 -2.97
N PHE A 33 -2.06 -2.49 -3.68
CA PHE A 33 -1.05 -3.47 -3.28
C PHE A 33 0.34 -2.86 -3.13
N ILE A 34 0.73 -1.95 -4.03
CA ILE A 34 2.02 -1.29 -3.94
C ILE A 34 2.11 -0.46 -2.65
N LEU A 35 1.03 0.26 -2.30
CA LEU A 35 0.99 1.09 -1.12
C LEU A 35 1.01 0.25 0.16
N TYR A 36 0.28 -0.86 0.21
CA TYR A 36 0.34 -1.80 1.33
C TYR A 36 1.74 -2.40 1.52
N VAL A 37 2.41 -2.81 0.44
CA VAL A 37 3.78 -3.35 0.55
C VAL A 37 4.75 -2.27 1.05
N ILE A 38 4.61 -1.02 0.61
CA ILE A 38 5.41 0.09 1.15
C ILE A 38 5.15 0.26 2.65
N ASN A 39 3.90 0.23 3.10
CA ASN A 39 3.57 0.26 4.54
C ASN A 39 4.21 -0.89 5.30
N ASN A 40 4.23 -2.10 4.75
CA ASN A 40 4.90 -3.24 5.37
C ASN A 40 6.41 -2.99 5.53
N LEU A 41 7.06 -2.42 4.51
CA LEU A 41 8.50 -2.12 4.56
C LEU A 41 8.83 -0.99 5.56
N ILE A 42 7.97 0.01 5.67
CA ILE A 42 8.07 1.06 6.71
C ILE A 42 7.87 0.43 8.09
N GLN A 43 6.83 -0.39 8.24
CA GLN A 43 6.52 -1.05 9.50
C GLN A 43 7.63 -2.01 9.94
N ALA A 44 8.30 -2.69 8.99
CA ALA A 44 9.49 -3.49 9.27
C ALA A 44 10.63 -2.62 9.82
N HIS A 45 10.85 -1.43 9.27
CA HIS A 45 11.86 -0.51 9.79
C HIS A 45 11.57 -0.13 11.24
N ILE A 46 10.31 0.21 11.54
CA ILE A 46 9.87 0.58 12.89
C ILE A 46 10.00 -0.61 13.85
N ALA A 47 9.53 -1.79 13.44
CA ALA A 47 9.51 -2.99 14.28
C ALA A 47 10.91 -3.50 14.65
N TYR A 48 11.89 -3.28 13.76
CA TYR A 48 13.27 -3.73 13.94
C TYR A 48 14.27 -2.59 14.22
N ASP A 49 13.78 -1.38 14.54
CA ASP A 49 14.61 -0.20 14.81
C ASP A 49 15.70 0.02 13.74
N GLY A 50 15.28 -0.10 12.47
CA GLY A 50 16.13 0.04 11.29
C GLY A 50 17.05 -1.14 10.97
N ASN A 51 16.99 -2.24 11.74
CA ASN A 51 17.84 -3.41 11.59
C ASN A 51 17.02 -4.69 11.28
N PRO A 52 16.35 -4.77 10.11
CA PRO A 52 15.55 -5.94 9.76
C PRO A 52 16.41 -7.20 9.64
N PRO A 53 15.82 -8.41 9.74
CA PRO A 53 16.52 -9.68 9.56
C PRO A 53 17.31 -9.75 8.25
N GLU A 54 18.36 -10.58 8.24
CA GLU A 54 19.18 -10.78 7.05
C GLU A 54 18.34 -11.30 5.87
N GLY A 55 18.47 -10.64 4.71
CA GLY A 55 17.69 -10.96 3.51
C GLY A 55 16.35 -10.22 3.42
N GLU A 56 15.92 -9.54 4.47
CA GLU A 56 14.71 -8.71 4.45
C GLU A 56 15.00 -7.24 4.12
N PHE A 57 13.96 -6.54 3.67
CA PHE A 57 14.04 -5.13 3.33
C PHE A 57 13.21 -4.30 4.31
N SER A 58 13.67 -3.08 4.58
CA SER A 58 12.89 -2.07 5.29
C SER A 58 13.13 -0.71 4.65
N ILE A 59 12.20 0.22 4.85
CA ILE A 59 12.31 1.59 4.37
C ILE A 59 12.23 2.52 5.58
N ASN A 60 13.22 3.40 5.75
CA ASN A 60 13.15 4.41 6.79
C ASN A 60 11.98 5.37 6.52
N PRO A 61 11.00 5.51 7.44
CA PRO A 61 9.87 6.41 7.27
C PRO A 61 10.26 7.86 6.97
N ASP A 62 11.36 8.35 7.52
CA ASP A 62 11.82 9.73 7.33
C ASP A 62 12.33 9.99 5.91
N HIS A 63 12.55 8.93 5.12
CA HIS A 63 12.97 9.01 3.72
C HIS A 63 11.80 8.79 2.73
N VAL A 64 10.56 8.74 3.23
CA VAL A 64 9.36 8.54 2.41
C VAL A 64 8.56 9.82 2.31
N ALA A 65 8.13 10.13 1.10
CA ALA A 65 7.11 11.14 0.83
C ALA A 65 6.11 10.54 -0.17
N ALA A 66 4.82 10.70 0.09
CA ALA A 66 3.77 10.13 -0.72
C ALA A 66 2.61 11.13 -0.83
N TYR A 67 2.09 11.30 -2.05
CA TYR A 67 1.07 12.29 -2.33
C TYR A 67 -0.06 11.72 -3.20
N CYS A 68 -1.32 12.02 -2.85
CA CYS A 68 -2.48 11.78 -3.68
C CYS A 68 -2.75 12.99 -4.59
N MET A 69 -2.81 12.74 -5.90
CA MET A 69 -3.04 13.79 -6.88
C MET A 69 -4.54 14.08 -7.01
N GLY A 70 -4.95 15.33 -6.78
CA GLY A 70 -6.35 15.76 -6.91
C GLY A 70 -7.18 15.65 -5.63
N ALA A 71 -6.56 15.29 -4.50
CA ALA A 71 -7.17 15.35 -3.17
C ALA A 71 -7.00 16.74 -2.54
N ASP A 72 -7.94 17.13 -1.66
CA ASP A 72 -7.86 18.37 -0.89
C ASP A 72 -6.69 18.36 0.11
N GLU A 73 -6.44 17.20 0.74
CA GLU A 73 -5.24 16.92 1.52
C GLU A 73 -4.34 15.95 0.73
N PRO A 74 -3.34 16.44 -0.03
CA PRO A 74 -2.56 15.59 -0.90
C PRO A 74 -1.53 14.74 -0.15
N ASP A 75 -1.08 15.15 1.05
CA ASP A 75 -0.11 14.37 1.83
C ASP A 75 -0.81 13.17 2.50
N ILE A 76 -0.44 11.99 2.04
CA ILE A 76 -0.99 10.74 2.56
C ILE A 76 -0.10 10.09 3.61
N VAL A 77 1.03 10.70 4.01
CA VAL A 77 1.81 10.18 5.14
C VAL A 77 1.16 10.62 6.44
N ASP A 78 0.79 9.66 7.28
CA ASP A 78 0.27 9.91 8.61
C ASP A 78 1.38 10.43 9.53
N LYS A 79 1.12 11.55 10.23
CA LYS A 79 2.17 12.25 10.98
C LYS A 79 2.58 11.52 12.26
N ASP A 80 1.67 10.74 12.82
CA ASP A 80 1.84 10.06 14.11
C ASP A 80 2.46 8.67 13.91
N THR A 81 1.97 7.92 12.93
CA THR A 81 2.40 6.55 12.64
C THR A 81 3.50 6.46 11.58
N LYS A 82 3.68 7.52 10.77
CA LYS A 82 4.56 7.56 9.58
C LYS A 82 4.15 6.60 8.46
N LEU A 83 3.01 5.94 8.58
CA LEU A 83 2.47 5.05 7.55
C LEU A 83 1.69 5.85 6.50
N LEU A 84 1.54 5.27 5.32
CA LEU A 84 0.66 5.80 4.28
C LEU A 84 -0.80 5.56 4.69
N LYS A 85 -1.60 6.63 4.72
CA LYS A 85 -3.06 6.62 4.85
C LYS A 85 -3.66 6.01 3.59
N LEU A 86 -4.47 4.97 3.75
CA LEU A 86 -5.11 4.25 2.65
C LEU A 86 -6.64 4.36 2.67
N ASP A 87 -7.19 5.22 3.53
CA ASP A 87 -8.63 5.32 3.79
C ASP A 87 -9.48 5.48 2.52
N GLU A 88 -9.07 6.33 1.57
CA GLU A 88 -9.82 6.50 0.32
C GLU A 88 -9.89 5.21 -0.49
N ILE A 89 -8.80 4.45 -0.53
CA ILE A 89 -8.68 3.19 -1.25
C ILE A 89 -9.49 2.11 -0.54
N ASP A 90 -9.35 2.01 0.77
CA ASP A 90 -10.04 1.03 1.61
C ASP A 90 -11.56 1.23 1.53
N ASN A 91 -12.03 2.49 1.55
CA ASN A 91 -13.43 2.84 1.39
C ASN A 91 -14.01 2.38 0.03
N VAL A 92 -13.22 2.49 -1.05
CA VAL A 92 -13.63 2.01 -2.38
C VAL A 92 -13.72 0.48 -2.40
N LEU A 93 -12.74 -0.22 -1.82
CA LEU A 93 -12.75 -1.68 -1.73
C LEU A 93 -13.95 -2.18 -0.91
N ASP A 94 -14.24 -1.53 0.22
CA ASP A 94 -15.40 -1.84 1.06
C ASP A 94 -16.73 -1.60 0.33
N ALA A 95 -16.82 -0.52 -0.45
CA ALA A 95 -18.03 -0.23 -1.24
C ALA A 95 -18.30 -1.33 -2.27
N ILE A 96 -17.26 -1.78 -2.99
CA ILE A 96 -17.35 -2.89 -3.94
C ILE A 96 -17.78 -4.18 -3.23
N GLY A 97 -17.18 -4.48 -2.07
CA GLY A 97 -17.54 -5.66 -1.27
C GLY A 97 -18.99 -5.65 -0.80
N ARG A 98 -19.47 -4.50 -0.31
CA ARG A 98 -20.88 -4.30 0.09
C ARG A 98 -21.84 -4.51 -1.07
N GLU A 99 -21.55 -3.93 -2.23
CA GLU A 99 -22.38 -4.10 -3.43
C GLU A 99 -22.52 -5.57 -3.83
N PHE A 100 -21.41 -6.30 -3.83
CA PHE A 100 -21.42 -7.74 -4.14
C PHE A 100 -22.27 -8.54 -3.13
N TYR A 101 -22.11 -8.26 -1.83
CA TYR A 101 -22.89 -8.92 -0.78
C TYR A 101 -24.40 -8.66 -0.91
N ASP A 102 -24.78 -7.43 -1.23
CA ASP A 102 -26.18 -7.06 -1.47
C ASP A 102 -26.77 -7.80 -2.68
N LEU A 103 -26.00 -7.98 -3.75
CA LEU A 103 -26.42 -8.75 -4.92
C LEU A 103 -26.62 -10.23 -4.58
N MET A 104 -25.71 -10.84 -3.82
CA MET A 104 -25.84 -12.22 -3.35
C MET A 104 -27.12 -12.42 -2.51
N ASN A 105 -27.39 -11.52 -1.57
CA ASN A 105 -28.58 -11.61 -0.73
C ASN A 105 -29.88 -11.51 -1.52
N ARG A 106 -29.89 -10.72 -2.60
CA ARG A 106 -31.05 -10.64 -3.51
C ARG A 106 -31.24 -11.93 -4.31
N ASP A 107 -30.16 -12.59 -4.71
CA ASP A 107 -30.21 -13.86 -5.45
C ASP A 107 -30.75 -15.00 -4.58
N ILE A 108 -30.27 -15.10 -3.33
CA ILE A 108 -30.75 -16.08 -2.34
C ILE A 108 -32.27 -15.93 -2.12
N ARG A 109 -32.77 -14.69 -2.00
CA ARG A 109 -34.21 -14.41 -1.83
C ARG A 109 -35.08 -14.70 -3.05
N LYS A 110 -34.50 -14.87 -4.24
CA LYS A 110 -35.24 -15.26 -5.46
C LYS A 110 -35.40 -16.77 -5.60
N HIS A 111 -34.60 -17.55 -4.87
CA HIS A 111 -34.53 -19.01 -5.00
C HIS A 111 -34.88 -19.77 -3.71
N GLY A 112 -35.28 -19.08 -2.64
CA GLY A 112 -35.88 -19.66 -1.43
C GLY A 112 -37.32 -19.22 -1.25
#